data_AF-A0A916GXF3-F1
#
_entry.id   AF-A0A916GXF3-F1
#
_cell.length_a   1.000
_cell.length_b   1.000
_cell.length_c   1.000
_cell.angle_alpha   90.00
_cell.angle_beta   90.00
_cell.angle_gamma   90.00
#
_symmetry.space_group_name_H-M   'P 1'
#
loop_
_entity.id
_entity.type
_entity.pdbx_description
1 polymer ?
#
loop_
_entity_poly.entity_id
_entity_poly.type
_entity_poly.pdbx_seq_one_letter_code
_entity_poly.pdbx_strand_id
1 'polypeptide(L)'
;MTNTACHYAIVRFLPFVETGEFANVGIVLFAPKARYFGFKLLMNRYARVTNFFEQLDAKVFRAAMRTFREELARIDEMLKRLGTDRRLKGLDHDNALALWNEVIKPRETMLRFGEPRIVLATDVRAQLAALYEYYVERNFVTHEYQEKMLDRGVRGWLREANLHHRFLPARIGNDEYHAQFPFVAMEHEHAVKIIKPLNLGYGEAARIIDHGGQWIWRVNALKKRNLLPDQVLFAVEGPDDTTARGRARREVVTELENAGAIVMPYRERQRVIEFARQ
;
A
#
# COMPACT_ATOMS: atom_id res chain seq x y z
N MET A 1 -32.45 -6.33 -1.85
CA MET A 1 -31.44 -6.43 -2.92
C MET A 1 -30.88 -7.85 -2.89
N THR A 2 -30.87 -8.57 -4.01
CA THR A 2 -30.40 -9.97 -4.07
C THR A 2 -28.88 -10.02 -4.21
N ASN A 3 -28.20 -10.61 -3.23
CA ASN A 3 -26.77 -10.88 -3.29
C ASN A 3 -26.48 -11.96 -4.34
N THR A 4 -25.57 -11.66 -5.27
CA THR A 4 -25.11 -12.60 -6.30
C THR A 4 -23.76 -13.18 -5.91
N ALA A 5 -23.62 -14.50 -6.02
CA ALA A 5 -22.33 -15.15 -5.88
C ALA A 5 -21.44 -14.87 -7.10
N CYS A 6 -20.25 -14.34 -6.82
CA CYS A 6 -19.23 -14.00 -7.80
C CYS A 6 -17.99 -14.85 -7.53
N HIS A 7 -17.64 -15.70 -8.50
CA HIS A 7 -16.35 -16.38 -8.51
C HIS A 7 -15.29 -15.38 -8.96
N TYR A 8 -14.15 -15.33 -8.29
CA TYR A 8 -13.06 -14.46 -8.71
C TYR A 8 -11.71 -15.12 -8.43
N ALA A 9 -10.70 -14.70 -9.18
CA ALA A 9 -9.31 -15.08 -8.97
C ALA A 9 -8.39 -13.87 -9.15
N ILE A 10 -7.29 -13.87 -8.40
CA ILE A 10 -6.27 -12.82 -8.49
C ILE A 10 -5.28 -13.21 -9.56
N VAL A 11 -5.03 -12.32 -10.52
CA VAL A 11 -3.97 -12.49 -11.53
C VAL A 11 -2.64 -12.08 -10.91
N ARG A 12 -1.68 -13.00 -10.93
CA ARG A 12 -0.33 -12.83 -10.38
C ARG A 12 0.70 -12.88 -11.51
N PHE A 13 1.67 -12.00 -11.45
CA PHE A 13 2.85 -11.99 -12.30
C PHE A 13 4.04 -12.61 -11.56
N LEU A 14 4.62 -13.67 -12.13
CA LEU A 14 5.70 -14.51 -11.61
C LEU A 14 6.75 -14.70 -12.73
N PRO A 15 7.69 -13.77 -12.91
CA PRO A 15 8.68 -13.88 -13.97
C PRO A 15 9.73 -14.96 -13.70
N PHE A 16 9.97 -15.31 -12.43
CA PHE A 16 10.92 -16.32 -11.99
C PHE A 16 10.18 -17.35 -11.15
N VAL A 17 10.04 -18.57 -11.67
CA VAL A 17 9.24 -19.63 -11.02
C VAL A 17 10.00 -20.21 -9.82
N GLU A 18 11.33 -20.18 -9.89
CA GLU A 18 12.29 -20.74 -8.95
C GLU A 18 12.25 -20.04 -7.60
N THR A 19 12.01 -18.72 -7.57
CA THR A 19 11.97 -17.93 -6.33
C THR A 19 10.60 -17.93 -5.67
N GLY A 20 9.55 -18.29 -6.42
CA GLY A 20 8.16 -18.23 -5.96
C GLY A 20 7.66 -16.80 -5.70
N GLU A 21 8.43 -15.77 -6.07
CA GLU A 21 8.05 -14.37 -5.89
C GLU A 21 6.98 -13.94 -6.90
N PHE A 22 6.04 -13.12 -6.45
CA PHE A 22 4.94 -12.69 -7.31
C PHE A 22 4.41 -11.29 -7.00
N ALA A 23 3.84 -10.65 -8.02
CA ALA A 23 3.07 -9.42 -7.87
C ALA A 23 1.62 -9.62 -8.31
N ASN A 24 0.65 -9.15 -7.51
CA ASN A 24 -0.74 -9.08 -7.95
C ASN A 24 -0.88 -7.99 -9.03
N VAL A 25 -1.41 -8.36 -10.20
CA VAL A 25 -1.51 -7.51 -11.38
C VAL A 25 -2.91 -7.45 -11.98
N GLY A 26 -3.88 -8.15 -11.41
CA GLY A 26 -5.25 -8.09 -11.90
C GLY A 26 -6.24 -8.92 -11.12
N ILE A 27 -7.50 -8.80 -11.52
CA ILE A 27 -8.63 -9.60 -11.04
C ILE A 27 -9.44 -10.07 -12.23
N VAL A 28 -9.86 -11.32 -12.22
CA VAL A 28 -10.93 -11.86 -13.06
C VAL A 28 -12.13 -12.20 -12.20
N LEU A 29 -13.34 -11.97 -12.70
CA LEU A 29 -14.58 -12.22 -11.98
C LEU A 29 -15.63 -12.82 -12.93
N PHE A 30 -16.30 -13.87 -12.46
CA PHE A 30 -17.39 -14.54 -13.14
C PHE A 30 -18.59 -14.69 -12.21
N ALA A 31 -19.75 -14.21 -12.65
CA ALA A 31 -21.01 -14.27 -11.91
C ALA A 31 -22.11 -14.85 -12.83
N PRO A 32 -22.32 -16.18 -12.82
CA PRO A 32 -23.29 -16.83 -13.70
C PRO A 32 -24.71 -16.27 -13.56
N LYS A 33 -25.18 -16.10 -12.31
CA LYS A 33 -26.54 -15.59 -12.02
C LYS A 33 -26.74 -14.16 -12.50
N ALA A 34 -25.72 -13.32 -12.42
CA ALA A 34 -25.77 -11.96 -12.97
C ALA A 34 -25.59 -11.93 -14.49
N ARG A 35 -25.21 -13.07 -15.10
CA ARG A 35 -24.75 -13.19 -16.49
C ARG A 35 -23.68 -12.13 -16.72
N TYR A 36 -22.53 -12.32 -16.08
CA TYR A 36 -21.42 -11.38 -16.16
C TYR A 36 -20.08 -12.10 -16.05
N PHE A 37 -19.17 -11.73 -16.94
CA PHE A 37 -17.74 -11.97 -16.83
C PHE A 37 -17.03 -10.62 -16.98
N GLY A 38 -15.94 -10.43 -16.26
CA GLY A 38 -15.14 -9.22 -16.37
C GLY A 38 -13.77 -9.37 -15.76
N PHE A 39 -12.85 -8.52 -16.20
CA PHE A 39 -11.50 -8.50 -15.68
C PHE A 39 -10.97 -7.07 -15.60
N LYS A 40 -10.02 -6.86 -14.68
CA LYS A 40 -9.31 -5.59 -14.53
C LYS A 40 -7.83 -5.90 -14.30
N LEU A 41 -6.97 -5.32 -15.14
CA LEU A 41 -5.53 -5.57 -15.15
C LEU A 41 -4.75 -4.28 -14.88
N LEU A 42 -3.55 -4.41 -14.30
CA LEU A 42 -2.58 -3.34 -14.10
C LEU A 42 -1.90 -3.00 -15.42
N MET A 43 -2.57 -2.15 -16.22
CA MET A 43 -2.03 -1.70 -17.51
C MET A 43 -1.13 -0.46 -17.38
N ASN A 44 -1.33 0.33 -16.32
CA ASN A 44 -0.63 1.59 -16.05
C ASN A 44 -0.02 1.55 -14.63
N ARG A 45 0.87 2.50 -14.30
CA ARG A 45 1.50 2.60 -12.97
C ARG A 45 2.19 1.30 -12.50
N TYR A 46 2.75 0.55 -13.45
CA TYR A 46 3.38 -0.75 -13.20
C TYR A 46 4.83 -0.65 -12.73
N ALA A 47 5.36 0.56 -12.51
CA ALA A 47 6.74 0.78 -12.05
C ALA A 47 7.08 -0.03 -10.79
N ARG A 48 6.13 -0.17 -9.86
CA ARG A 48 6.31 -1.01 -8.66
C ARG A 48 6.57 -2.48 -8.96
N VAL A 49 6.05 -3.00 -10.07
CA VAL A 49 6.21 -4.42 -10.46
C VAL A 49 7.55 -4.57 -11.16
N THR A 50 7.88 -3.66 -12.08
CA THR A 50 9.17 -3.68 -12.78
C THR A 50 10.35 -3.40 -11.83
N ASN A 51 10.15 -2.56 -10.82
CA ASN A 51 11.16 -2.31 -9.78
C ASN A 51 11.24 -3.45 -8.76
N PHE A 52 10.16 -4.21 -8.55
CA PHE A 52 10.23 -5.41 -7.70
C PHE A 52 11.01 -6.54 -8.39
N PHE A 53 10.97 -6.58 -9.72
CA PHE A 53 11.70 -7.54 -10.55
C PHE A 53 12.75 -6.84 -11.41
N GLU A 54 13.73 -6.17 -10.78
CA GLU A 54 14.70 -5.30 -11.47
C GLU A 54 15.51 -6.02 -12.57
N GLN A 55 15.67 -7.33 -12.44
CA GLN A 55 16.36 -8.18 -13.42
C GLN A 55 15.54 -8.42 -14.71
N LEU A 56 14.26 -8.05 -14.72
CA LEU A 56 13.36 -8.24 -15.85
C LEU A 56 13.14 -6.93 -16.62
N ASP A 57 13.42 -6.93 -17.92
CA ASP A 57 13.10 -5.78 -18.80
C ASP A 57 11.59 -5.46 -18.74
N ALA A 58 11.26 -4.21 -18.45
CA ALA A 58 9.88 -3.68 -18.44
C ALA A 58 9.11 -3.93 -19.75
N LYS A 59 9.79 -4.11 -20.89
CA LYS A 59 9.19 -4.53 -22.16
C LYS A 59 8.59 -5.94 -22.06
N VAL A 60 9.25 -6.87 -21.37
CA VAL A 60 8.77 -8.24 -21.17
C VAL A 60 7.48 -8.22 -20.35
N PHE A 61 7.47 -7.49 -19.23
CA PHE A 61 6.26 -7.30 -18.43
C PHE A 61 5.10 -6.75 -19.26
N ARG A 62 5.33 -5.67 -20.02
CA ARG A 62 4.30 -5.06 -20.88
C ARG A 62 3.80 -6.00 -21.96
N ALA A 63 4.68 -6.77 -22.59
CA ALA A 63 4.30 -7.74 -23.60
C ALA A 63 3.43 -8.84 -22.99
N ALA A 64 3.85 -9.42 -21.86
CA ALA A 64 3.08 -10.43 -21.14
C ALA A 64 1.68 -9.93 -20.75
N MET A 65 1.58 -8.73 -20.17
CA MET A 65 0.30 -8.13 -19.79
C MET A 65 -0.62 -7.85 -20.99
N ARG A 66 -0.06 -7.42 -22.13
CA ARG A 66 -0.84 -7.19 -23.36
C ARG A 66 -1.38 -8.50 -23.92
N THR A 67 -0.52 -9.50 -24.10
CA THR A 67 -0.94 -10.82 -24.60
C THR A 67 -1.98 -11.44 -23.70
N PHE A 68 -1.81 -11.36 -22.38
CA PHE A 68 -2.79 -11.90 -21.44
C PHE A 68 -4.12 -11.17 -21.47
N ARG A 69 -4.12 -9.84 -21.68
CA ARG A 69 -5.33 -9.07 -21.89
C ARG A 69 -6.09 -9.53 -23.15
N GLU A 70 -5.38 -9.80 -24.23
CA GLU A 70 -5.96 -10.30 -25.48
C GLU A 70 -6.59 -11.69 -25.27
N GLU A 71 -5.91 -12.57 -24.54
CA GLU A 71 -6.44 -13.89 -24.18
C GLU A 71 -7.70 -13.79 -23.30
N LEU A 72 -7.71 -12.93 -22.27
CA LEU A 72 -8.91 -12.69 -21.47
C LEU A 72 -10.06 -12.08 -22.28
N ALA A 73 -9.76 -11.24 -23.27
CA ALA A 73 -10.78 -10.72 -24.17
C ALA A 73 -11.37 -11.81 -25.08
N ARG A 74 -10.55 -12.77 -25.55
CA ARG A 74 -11.05 -13.94 -26.29
C ARG A 74 -11.96 -14.81 -25.42
N ILE A 75 -11.57 -15.03 -24.17
CA ILE A 75 -12.38 -15.76 -23.17
C ILE A 75 -13.71 -15.05 -22.91
N ASP A 76 -13.70 -13.71 -22.77
CA ASP A 76 -14.92 -12.92 -22.64
C ASP A 76 -15.85 -13.16 -23.82
N GLU A 77 -15.35 -13.08 -25.06
CA GLU A 77 -16.16 -13.36 -26.26
C GLU A 77 -16.71 -14.80 -26.30
N MET A 78 -15.94 -15.80 -25.85
CA MET A 78 -16.44 -17.18 -25.73
C MET A 78 -17.57 -17.28 -24.71
N LEU A 79 -17.43 -16.64 -23.54
CA LEU A 79 -18.47 -16.62 -22.52
C LEU A 79 -19.73 -15.86 -22.98
N LYS A 80 -19.57 -14.78 -23.76
CA LYS A 80 -20.70 -14.05 -24.36
C LYS A 80 -21.52 -14.95 -25.28
N ARG A 81 -20.86 -15.79 -26.09
CA ARG A 81 -21.53 -16.80 -26.93
C ARG A 81 -22.30 -17.84 -26.12
N LEU A 82 -21.96 -18.05 -24.84
CA LEU A 82 -22.71 -18.89 -23.91
C LEU A 82 -23.82 -18.11 -23.18
N GLY A 83 -23.88 -16.78 -23.33
CA GLY A 83 -24.95 -15.93 -22.85
C GLY A 83 -24.58 -15.01 -21.69
N THR A 84 -23.31 -14.73 -21.41
CA THR A 84 -22.92 -13.80 -20.33
C THR A 84 -23.14 -12.32 -20.64
N ASP A 85 -23.53 -11.93 -21.86
CA ASP A 85 -23.88 -10.54 -22.20
C ASP A 85 -25.39 -10.28 -22.29
N ARG A 86 -26.21 -11.27 -21.91
CA ARG A 86 -27.68 -11.21 -21.95
C ARG A 86 -28.29 -11.11 -23.36
N ARG A 87 -27.52 -11.33 -24.43
CA ARG A 87 -28.07 -11.37 -25.80
C ARG A 87 -28.88 -12.64 -26.08
N LEU A 88 -28.53 -13.75 -25.43
CA LEU A 88 -29.28 -15.01 -25.50
C LEU A 88 -30.42 -15.07 -24.47
N LYS A 89 -31.45 -15.88 -24.73
CA LYS A 89 -32.58 -16.09 -23.80
C LYS A 89 -32.14 -16.62 -22.44
N GLY A 90 -31.10 -17.46 -22.40
CA GLY A 90 -30.53 -18.03 -21.19
C GLY A 90 -29.00 -18.05 -21.22
N LEU A 91 -28.40 -18.48 -20.11
CA LEU A 91 -26.98 -18.82 -20.01
C LEU A 91 -26.86 -20.34 -20.11
N ASP A 92 -25.99 -20.81 -20.99
CA ASP A 92 -25.51 -22.20 -20.96
C ASP A 92 -24.59 -22.36 -19.74
N HIS A 93 -25.19 -22.76 -18.62
CA HIS A 93 -24.56 -22.70 -17.31
C HIS A 93 -23.38 -23.66 -17.19
N ASP A 94 -23.56 -24.90 -17.65
CA ASP A 94 -22.57 -25.97 -17.50
C ASP A 94 -21.33 -25.68 -18.33
N ASN A 95 -21.51 -25.27 -19.60
CA ASN A 95 -20.38 -24.91 -20.45
C ASN A 95 -19.69 -23.62 -19.97
N ALA A 96 -20.43 -22.66 -19.42
CA ALA A 96 -19.82 -21.43 -18.90
C ALA A 96 -18.98 -21.70 -17.64
N LEU A 97 -19.45 -22.57 -16.74
CA LEU A 97 -18.70 -23.01 -15.57
C LEU A 97 -17.49 -23.86 -15.96
N ALA A 98 -17.64 -24.77 -16.92
CA ALA A 98 -16.54 -25.58 -17.43
C ALA A 98 -15.44 -24.69 -18.02
N LEU A 99 -15.82 -23.71 -18.85
CA LEU A 99 -14.89 -22.74 -19.42
C LEU A 99 -14.20 -21.90 -18.34
N TRP A 100 -14.95 -21.40 -17.35
CA TRP A 100 -14.36 -20.65 -16.22
C TRP A 100 -13.32 -21.49 -15.47
N ASN A 101 -13.65 -22.74 -15.13
CA ASN A 101 -12.74 -23.63 -14.42
C ASN A 101 -11.49 -23.95 -15.26
N GLU A 102 -11.63 -24.09 -16.58
CA GLU A 102 -10.51 -24.30 -17.49
C GLU A 102 -9.58 -23.08 -17.58
N VAL A 103 -10.15 -21.88 -17.55
CA VAL A 103 -9.39 -20.62 -17.60
C VAL A 103 -8.53 -20.43 -16.36
N ILE A 104 -9.08 -20.70 -15.18
CA ILE A 104 -8.39 -20.45 -13.90
C ILE A 104 -7.43 -21.56 -13.47
N LYS A 105 -7.32 -22.65 -14.24
CA LYS A 105 -6.36 -23.72 -13.96
C LYS A 105 -4.93 -23.16 -13.90
N PRO A 106 -4.09 -23.62 -12.95
CA PRO A 106 -2.69 -23.27 -12.93
C PRO A 106 -2.00 -23.65 -14.25
N ARG A 107 -1.32 -22.69 -14.87
CA ARG A 107 -0.50 -22.90 -16.08
C ARG A 107 0.95 -22.52 -15.80
N GLU A 108 1.90 -23.14 -16.49
CA GLU A 108 3.34 -22.83 -16.41
C GLU A 108 3.69 -21.55 -17.18
N THR A 109 2.95 -20.47 -16.94
CA THR A 109 3.18 -19.16 -17.55
C THR A 109 3.63 -18.14 -16.52
N MET A 110 4.21 -17.02 -16.98
CA MET A 110 4.56 -15.88 -16.12
C MET A 110 3.34 -15.21 -15.49
N LEU A 111 2.16 -15.39 -16.07
CA LEU A 111 0.89 -14.93 -15.50
C LEU A 111 0.09 -16.13 -15.03
N ARG A 112 -0.29 -16.12 -13.76
CA ARG A 112 -1.03 -17.23 -13.13
C ARG A 112 -2.22 -16.70 -12.34
N PHE A 113 -3.25 -17.53 -12.21
CA PHE A 113 -4.33 -17.27 -11.28
C PHE A 113 -3.95 -17.78 -9.90
N GLY A 114 -4.23 -17.00 -8.86
CA GLY A 114 -4.25 -17.49 -7.49
C GLY A 114 -5.49 -18.36 -7.23
N GLU A 115 -5.58 -18.89 -6.02
CA GLU A 115 -6.71 -19.72 -5.58
C GLU A 115 -8.08 -19.10 -5.93
N PRO A 116 -8.99 -19.86 -6.56
CA PRO A 116 -10.35 -19.41 -6.82
C PRO A 116 -11.09 -19.09 -5.53
N ARG A 117 -11.83 -17.98 -5.51
CA ARG A 117 -12.58 -17.50 -4.36
C ARG A 117 -14.00 -17.12 -4.75
N ILE A 118 -14.87 -17.03 -3.75
CA ILE A 118 -16.27 -16.60 -3.91
C ILE A 118 -16.51 -15.39 -3.02
N VAL A 119 -17.21 -14.39 -3.56
CA VAL A 119 -17.73 -13.24 -2.81
C VAL A 119 -19.19 -13.00 -3.16
N LEU A 120 -19.97 -12.50 -2.22
CA LEU A 120 -21.34 -12.06 -2.47
C LEU A 120 -21.35 -10.58 -2.81
N ALA A 121 -22.00 -10.20 -3.91
CA ALA A 121 -22.07 -8.82 -4.37
C ALA A 121 -23.50 -8.41 -4.73
N THR A 122 -23.88 -7.20 -4.33
CA THR A 122 -25.11 -6.53 -4.81
C THR A 122 -24.91 -5.93 -6.20
N ASP A 123 -23.74 -5.34 -6.46
CA ASP A 123 -23.30 -4.88 -7.78
C ASP A 123 -22.00 -5.59 -8.15
N VAL A 124 -22.08 -6.44 -9.17
CA VAL A 124 -20.98 -7.28 -9.65
C VAL A 124 -19.84 -6.45 -10.27
N ARG A 125 -20.17 -5.36 -10.97
CA ARG A 125 -19.17 -4.50 -11.63
C ARG A 125 -18.44 -3.65 -10.58
N ALA A 126 -19.17 -3.10 -9.62
CA ALA A 126 -18.57 -2.39 -8.49
C ALA A 126 -17.69 -3.34 -7.66
N GLN A 127 -18.11 -4.59 -7.44
CA GLN A 127 -17.32 -5.58 -6.73
C GLN A 127 -16.00 -5.90 -7.43
N LEU A 128 -15.99 -6.02 -8.78
CA LEU A 128 -14.76 -6.21 -9.54
C LEU A 128 -13.78 -5.04 -9.31
N ALA A 129 -14.28 -3.80 -9.32
CA ALA A 129 -13.46 -2.63 -9.04
C ALA A 129 -12.89 -2.65 -7.61
N ALA A 130 -13.74 -2.93 -6.61
CA ALA A 130 -13.33 -3.01 -5.20
C ALA A 130 -12.28 -4.10 -4.96
N LEU A 131 -12.43 -5.29 -5.55
CA LEU A 131 -11.44 -6.36 -5.46
C LEU A 131 -10.10 -5.94 -6.10
N TYR A 132 -10.14 -5.24 -7.22
CA TYR A 132 -8.93 -4.75 -7.87
C TYR A 132 -8.21 -3.70 -7.01
N GLU A 133 -8.95 -2.74 -6.49
CA GLU A 133 -8.42 -1.72 -5.58
C GLU A 133 -7.77 -2.35 -4.34
N TYR A 134 -8.43 -3.34 -3.74
CA TYR A 134 -7.92 -4.05 -2.58
C TYR A 134 -6.65 -4.85 -2.91
N TYR A 135 -6.73 -5.81 -3.83
CA TYR A 135 -5.64 -6.78 -4.03
C TYR A 135 -4.53 -6.29 -4.96
N VAL A 136 -4.85 -5.42 -5.91
CA VAL A 136 -3.90 -4.92 -6.92
C VAL A 136 -3.40 -3.55 -6.50
N GLU A 137 -4.26 -2.55 -6.29
CA GLU A 137 -3.79 -1.22 -5.87
C GLU A 137 -3.33 -1.17 -4.40
N ARG A 138 -3.54 -2.25 -3.64
CA ARG A 138 -3.15 -2.39 -2.23
C ARG A 138 -3.81 -1.32 -1.36
N ASN A 139 -5.08 -1.00 -1.60
CA ASN A 139 -5.86 -0.07 -0.75
C ASN A 139 -6.05 -0.56 0.70
N PHE A 140 -5.57 -1.77 1.05
CA PHE A 140 -5.47 -2.24 2.44
C PHE A 140 -4.13 -1.89 3.14
N VAL A 141 -3.13 -1.38 2.41
CA VAL A 141 -1.91 -0.81 3.01
C VAL A 141 -2.33 0.52 3.61
N THR A 142 -2.84 0.46 4.83
CA THR A 142 -3.24 1.66 5.55
C THR A 142 -2.01 2.53 5.81
N HIS A 143 -2.20 3.84 5.96
CA HIS A 143 -1.09 4.72 6.27
C HIS A 143 -0.42 4.34 7.60
N GLU A 144 -1.16 3.72 8.53
CA GLU A 144 -0.60 3.14 9.76
C GLU A 144 0.36 1.97 9.46
N TYR A 145 0.10 1.16 8.41
CA TYR A 145 1.04 0.13 7.98
C TYR A 145 2.32 0.74 7.40
N GLN A 146 2.19 1.78 6.57
CA GLN A 146 3.34 2.49 6.01
C GLN A 146 4.19 3.13 7.11
N GLU A 147 3.56 3.76 8.10
CA GLU A 147 4.27 4.34 9.24
C GLU A 147 4.97 3.26 10.09
N LYS A 148 4.33 2.10 10.30
CA LYS A 148 4.99 0.93 10.91
C LYS A 148 6.19 0.41 10.10
N MET A 149 6.20 0.55 8.78
CA MET A 149 7.37 0.22 7.95
C MET A 149 8.52 1.19 8.18
N LEU A 150 8.22 2.49 8.29
CA LEU A 150 9.21 3.49 8.64
C LEU A 150 9.81 3.22 10.03
N ASP A 151 8.95 2.89 11.01
CA ASP A 151 9.40 2.49 12.35
C ASP A 151 10.33 1.26 12.29
N ARG A 152 9.98 0.23 11.51
CA ARG A 152 10.86 -0.94 11.35
C ARG A 152 12.20 -0.57 10.74
N GLY A 153 12.24 0.33 9.76
CA GLY A 153 13.49 0.77 9.14
C GLY A 153 14.38 1.55 10.10
N VAL A 154 13.83 2.54 10.82
CA VAL A 154 14.60 3.26 11.86
C VAL A 154 15.10 2.32 12.95
N ARG A 155 14.28 1.37 13.39
CA ARG A 155 14.69 0.34 14.35
C ARG A 155 15.86 -0.51 13.83
N GLY A 156 15.83 -0.86 12.54
CA GLY A 156 16.93 -1.55 11.86
C GLY A 156 18.22 -0.71 11.87
N TRP A 157 18.13 0.57 11.51
CA TRP A 157 19.27 1.48 11.50
C TRP A 157 19.89 1.65 12.88
N LEU A 158 19.05 1.83 13.91
CA LEU A 158 19.50 1.92 15.30
C LEU A 158 20.13 0.60 15.78
N ARG A 159 19.62 -0.55 15.34
CA ARG A 159 20.21 -1.85 15.66
C ARG A 159 21.59 -2.03 15.03
N GLU A 160 21.73 -1.73 13.75
CA GLU A 160 23.01 -1.78 13.02
C GLU A 160 24.04 -0.81 13.61
N ALA A 161 23.60 0.33 14.14
CA ALA A 161 24.46 1.29 14.83
C ALA A 161 24.70 0.95 16.32
N ASN A 162 24.20 -0.17 16.84
CA ASN A 162 24.23 -0.56 18.25
C ASN A 162 23.55 0.43 19.23
N LEU A 163 22.56 1.21 18.77
CA LEU A 163 21.82 2.21 19.56
C LEU A 163 20.41 1.75 19.98
N HIS A 164 19.97 0.59 19.54
CA HIS A 164 18.61 0.07 19.77
C HIS A 164 18.21 -0.09 21.26
N HIS A 165 19.18 -0.24 22.16
CA HIS A 165 18.93 -0.32 23.61
C HIS A 165 18.70 1.07 24.23
N ARG A 166 19.25 2.13 23.62
CA ARG A 166 19.09 3.52 24.07
C ARG A 166 17.73 4.09 23.67
N PHE A 167 17.18 3.67 22.53
CA PHE A 167 15.93 4.20 21.99
C PHE A 167 14.78 3.20 22.08
N LEU A 168 13.87 3.42 23.02
CA LEU A 168 12.71 2.56 23.28
C LEU A 168 11.40 3.32 23.08
N PRO A 169 10.28 2.63 22.76
CA PRO A 169 8.98 3.26 22.76
C PRO A 169 8.63 3.80 24.15
N ALA A 170 8.17 5.04 24.23
CA ALA A 170 7.79 5.65 25.50
C ALA A 170 6.64 6.66 25.36
N ARG A 171 5.91 6.83 26.46
CA ARG A 171 4.88 7.86 26.64
C ARG A 171 5.56 9.14 27.13
N ILE A 172 5.46 10.22 26.35
CA ILE A 172 5.98 11.53 26.73
C ILE A 172 4.81 12.43 27.14
N GLY A 173 4.89 13.00 28.34
CA GLY A 173 3.89 13.89 28.89
C GLY A 173 3.45 13.49 30.30
N ASN A 174 2.28 13.98 30.70
CA ASN A 174 1.70 13.78 32.02
C ASN A 174 0.22 13.35 31.92
N ASP A 175 -0.52 13.45 33.01
CA ASP A 175 -1.94 13.07 33.06
C ASP A 175 -2.85 14.04 32.30
N GLU A 176 -2.47 15.31 32.16
CA GLU A 176 -3.21 16.28 31.35
C GLU A 176 -3.07 16.00 29.85
N TYR A 177 -1.84 15.74 29.41
CA TYR A 177 -1.56 15.49 28.01
C TYR A 177 -0.30 14.66 27.83
N HIS A 178 -0.40 13.65 26.98
CA HIS A 178 0.73 12.81 26.59
C HIS A 178 0.58 12.31 25.15
N ALA A 179 1.72 11.96 24.55
CA ALA A 179 1.79 11.30 23.25
C ALA A 179 2.76 10.11 23.30
N GLN A 180 2.49 9.10 22.48
CA GLN A 180 3.35 7.92 22.33
C GLN A 180 4.36 8.16 21.21
N PHE A 181 5.63 7.92 21.50
CA PHE A 181 6.72 8.01 20.52
C PHE A 181 7.41 6.65 20.38
N PRO A 182 7.79 6.24 19.15
CA PRO A 182 8.33 4.91 18.90
C PRO A 182 9.80 4.76 19.31
N PHE A 183 10.56 5.85 19.34
CA PHE A 183 11.98 5.88 19.69
C PHE A 183 12.29 7.07 20.58
N VAL A 184 12.45 6.79 21.87
CA VAL A 184 12.79 7.78 22.89
C VAL A 184 14.06 7.33 23.59
N ALA A 185 15.05 8.22 23.66
CA ALA A 185 16.20 8.04 24.52
C ALA A 185 15.91 8.62 25.90
N MET A 186 16.13 7.80 26.93
CA MET A 186 15.94 8.16 28.33
C MET A 186 17.30 8.24 29.02
N GLU A 187 17.53 9.29 29.80
CA GLU A 187 18.68 9.44 30.68
C GLU A 187 18.17 9.83 32.07
N HIS A 188 18.53 9.07 33.10
CA HIS A 188 18.06 9.29 34.48
C HIS A 188 16.53 9.50 34.58
N GLU A 189 15.75 8.66 33.89
CA GLU A 189 14.28 8.73 33.80
C GLU A 189 13.70 9.96 33.08
N HIS A 190 14.54 10.80 32.49
CA HIS A 190 14.11 11.92 31.65
C HIS A 190 14.31 11.62 30.17
N ALA A 191 13.30 11.93 29.36
CA ALA A 191 13.45 11.88 27.91
C ALA A 191 14.43 12.97 27.47
N VAL A 192 15.46 12.59 26.72
CA VAL A 192 16.47 13.52 26.19
C VAL A 192 16.41 13.67 24.69
N LYS A 193 16.00 12.60 23.97
CA LYS A 193 15.87 12.61 22.51
C LYS A 193 14.66 11.82 22.05
N ILE A 194 14.07 12.25 20.94
CA ILE A 194 12.98 11.56 20.25
C ILE A 194 13.32 11.44 18.77
N ILE A 195 13.06 10.27 18.19
CA ILE A 195 13.02 10.07 16.74
C ILE A 195 11.61 9.59 16.39
N LYS A 196 10.93 10.33 15.51
CA LYS A 196 9.60 9.99 15.01
C LYS A 196 9.62 9.89 13.49
N PRO A 197 9.58 8.68 12.92
CA PRO A 197 9.33 8.51 11.50
C PRO A 197 7.92 8.97 11.18
N LEU A 198 7.70 9.70 10.09
CA LEU A 198 6.39 10.23 9.73
C LEU A 198 6.12 10.02 8.24
N ASN A 199 4.98 9.40 7.95
CA ASN A 199 4.54 9.16 6.59
C ASN A 199 3.57 10.27 6.13
N LEU A 200 4.00 11.09 5.17
CA LEU A 200 3.22 12.09 4.47
C LEU A 200 2.89 11.68 3.02
N GLY A 201 2.99 10.39 2.71
CA GLY A 201 2.76 9.81 1.38
C GLY A 201 1.29 9.71 0.93
N TYR A 202 0.35 10.44 1.54
CA TYR A 202 -1.09 10.37 1.22
C TYR A 202 -1.40 10.78 -0.22
N GLY A 203 -2.41 10.14 -0.82
CA GLY A 203 -2.85 10.41 -2.20
C GLY A 203 -3.49 11.79 -2.39
N GLU A 204 -4.00 12.39 -1.31
CA GLU A 204 -4.66 13.69 -1.30
C GLU A 204 -3.90 14.69 -0.43
N ALA A 205 -3.76 15.94 -0.90
CA ALA A 205 -3.03 16.99 -0.19
C ALA A 205 -3.66 17.33 1.18
N ALA A 206 -5.00 17.39 1.27
CA ALA A 206 -5.70 17.64 2.53
C ALA A 206 -5.33 16.62 3.61
N ARG A 207 -5.27 15.33 3.27
CA ARG A 207 -4.87 14.27 4.21
C ARG A 207 -3.42 14.38 4.69
N ILE A 208 -2.53 14.94 3.87
CA ILE A 208 -1.15 15.25 4.29
C ILE A 208 -1.17 16.32 5.38
N ILE A 209 -1.92 17.40 5.15
CA ILE A 209 -2.08 18.51 6.11
C ILE A 209 -2.72 18.01 7.39
N ASP A 210 -3.83 17.27 7.31
CA ASP A 210 -4.56 16.78 8.49
C ASP A 210 -3.67 15.86 9.35
N HIS A 211 -2.96 14.92 8.73
CA HIS A 211 -2.11 13.98 9.45
C HIS A 211 -0.86 14.66 10.04
N GLY A 212 -0.22 15.55 9.27
CA GLY A 212 0.91 16.36 9.75
C GLY A 212 0.51 17.30 10.88
N GLY A 213 -0.63 17.99 10.71
CA GLY A 213 -1.22 18.92 11.67
C GLY A 213 -1.53 18.28 13.02
N GLN A 214 -1.94 17.01 13.04
CA GLN A 214 -2.05 16.25 14.29
C GLN A 214 -0.72 16.24 15.04
N TRP A 215 0.38 15.85 14.39
CA TRP A 215 1.71 15.81 15.03
C TRP A 215 2.22 17.19 15.44
N ILE A 216 2.02 18.21 14.62
CA ILE A 216 2.36 19.61 14.94
C ILE A 216 1.63 20.05 16.21
N TRP A 217 0.33 19.75 16.31
CA TRP A 217 -0.45 20.02 17.52
C TRP A 217 0.11 19.27 18.72
N ARG A 218 0.47 17.98 18.59
CA ARG A 218 1.05 17.19 19.69
C ARG A 218 2.35 17.80 20.19
N VAL A 219 3.25 18.17 19.28
CA VAL A 219 4.55 18.79 19.59
C VAL A 219 4.35 20.11 20.32
N ASN A 220 3.51 21.00 19.77
CA ASN A 220 3.21 22.30 20.40
C ASN A 220 2.55 22.14 21.78
N ALA A 221 1.64 21.19 21.95
CA ALA A 221 0.96 20.93 23.21
C ALA A 221 1.91 20.41 24.31
N LEU A 222 2.89 19.56 23.96
CA LEU A 222 3.93 19.11 24.89
C LEU A 222 4.92 20.24 25.20
N LYS A 223 5.36 20.99 24.17
CA LYS A 223 6.29 22.11 24.32
C LYS A 223 5.74 23.20 25.22
N LYS A 224 4.47 23.61 25.03
CA LYS A 224 3.79 24.61 25.87
C LYS A 224 3.75 24.23 27.36
N ARG A 225 3.85 22.94 27.68
CA ARG A 225 3.82 22.40 29.04
C ARG A 225 5.22 22.07 29.58
N ASN A 226 6.29 22.37 28.84
CA ASN A 226 7.66 21.96 29.16
C ASN A 226 7.81 20.44 29.33
N LEU A 227 7.06 19.65 28.54
CA LEU A 227 7.07 18.18 28.59
C LEU A 227 7.82 17.55 27.41
N LEU A 228 8.24 18.36 26.44
CA LEU A 228 8.96 17.89 25.24
C LEU A 228 10.47 18.05 25.47
N PRO A 229 11.30 17.05 25.15
CA PRO A 229 12.75 17.22 25.14
C PRO A 229 13.21 18.20 24.06
N ASP A 230 14.40 18.78 24.23
CA ASP A 230 14.97 19.73 23.28
C ASP A 230 15.32 19.10 21.93
N GLN A 231 15.58 17.80 21.89
CA GLN A 231 16.02 17.09 20.69
C GLN A 231 14.91 16.17 20.16
N VAL A 232 14.09 16.69 19.26
CA VAL A 232 13.02 15.94 18.58
C VAL A 232 13.28 15.91 17.08
N LEU A 233 13.54 14.74 16.53
CA LEU A 233 13.73 14.52 15.10
C LEU A 233 12.49 13.87 14.47
N PHE A 234 11.98 14.45 13.39
CA PHE A 234 11.03 13.80 12.48
C PHE A 234 11.74 13.32 11.20
N ALA A 235 11.70 12.01 10.96
CA ALA A 235 12.21 11.40 9.73
C ALA A 235 11.04 11.23 8.74
N VAL A 236 10.91 12.13 7.78
CA VAL A 236 9.70 12.29 6.95
C VAL A 236 9.85 11.57 5.61
N GLU A 237 8.89 10.72 5.27
CA GLU A 237 8.68 10.21 3.91
C GLU A 237 7.46 10.88 3.27
N GLY A 238 7.52 11.22 1.98
CA GLY A 238 6.41 11.85 1.27
C GLY A 238 6.80 12.42 -0.09
N PRO A 239 5.84 13.02 -0.82
CA PRO A 239 6.08 13.58 -2.16
C PRO A 239 7.04 14.77 -2.09
N ASP A 240 8.06 14.77 -2.95
CA ASP A 240 9.08 15.83 -3.04
C ASP A 240 9.02 16.54 -4.39
N ASP A 241 7.82 16.94 -4.78
CA ASP A 241 7.54 17.53 -6.10
C ASP A 241 6.82 18.88 -5.99
N THR A 242 6.51 19.49 -7.13
CA THR A 242 5.83 20.79 -7.21
C THR A 242 4.30 20.69 -7.16
N THR A 243 3.74 19.49 -7.00
CA THR A 243 2.29 19.26 -6.98
C THR A 243 1.66 19.80 -5.69
N ALA A 244 0.33 19.81 -5.62
CA ALA A 244 -0.40 20.16 -4.40
C ALA A 244 0.04 19.30 -3.20
N ARG A 245 0.35 18.02 -3.42
CA ARG A 245 0.82 17.10 -2.37
C ARG A 245 2.22 17.47 -1.90
N GLY A 246 3.13 17.81 -2.81
CA GLY A 246 4.47 18.27 -2.46
C GLY A 246 4.45 19.61 -1.73
N ARG A 247 3.54 20.54 -2.07
CA ARG A 247 3.31 21.77 -1.31
C ARG A 247 2.80 21.49 0.11
N ALA A 248 1.78 20.65 0.25
CA ALA A 248 1.25 20.24 1.56
C ALA A 248 2.32 19.59 2.45
N ARG A 249 3.19 18.74 1.90
CA ARG A 249 4.31 18.17 2.66
C ARG A 249 5.28 19.26 3.13
N ARG A 250 5.67 20.20 2.26
CA ARG A 250 6.58 21.30 2.64
C ARG A 250 6.00 22.16 3.75
N GLU A 251 4.70 22.47 3.69
CA GLU A 251 3.99 23.20 4.74
C GLU A 251 4.09 22.47 6.09
N VAL A 252 3.77 21.17 6.15
CA VAL A 252 3.91 20.38 7.38
C VAL A 252 5.36 20.34 7.88
N VAL A 253 6.35 20.21 6.99
CA VAL A 253 7.76 20.22 7.36
C VAL A 253 8.13 21.56 8.01
N THR A 254 7.78 22.68 7.38
CA THR A 254 8.04 24.02 7.91
C THR A 254 7.34 24.25 9.24
N GLU A 255 6.11 23.77 9.43
CA GLU A 255 5.41 23.91 10.70
C GLU A 255 6.01 23.06 11.84
N LEU A 256 6.50 21.85 11.53
CA LEU A 256 7.25 21.05 12.50
C LEU A 256 8.56 21.72 12.90
N GLU A 257 9.28 22.30 11.94
CA GLU A 257 10.50 23.07 12.18
C GLU A 257 10.22 24.32 13.05
N ASN A 258 9.14 25.05 12.75
CA ASN A 258 8.68 26.18 13.56
C ASN A 258 8.26 25.78 14.98
N ALA A 259 7.73 24.56 15.15
CA ALA A 259 7.45 24.00 16.47
C ALA A 259 8.74 23.63 17.24
N GLY A 260 9.92 23.67 16.60
CA GLY A 260 11.22 23.39 17.19
C GLY A 260 11.71 21.96 16.98
N ALA A 261 11.07 21.19 16.10
CA ALA A 261 11.56 19.87 15.72
C ALA A 261 12.61 19.96 14.62
N ILE A 262 13.59 19.06 14.65
CA ILE A 262 14.49 18.83 13.52
C ILE A 262 13.73 17.95 12.52
N VAL A 263 13.75 18.29 11.24
CA VAL A 263 13.09 17.51 10.20
C VAL A 263 14.10 17.09 9.14
N MET A 264 14.08 15.81 8.77
CA MET A 264 14.96 15.27 7.73
C MET A 264 14.20 14.28 6.85
N PRO A 265 14.56 14.14 5.56
CA PRO A 265 14.02 13.07 4.72
C PRO A 265 14.35 11.69 5.32
N TYR A 266 13.36 10.80 5.38
CA TYR A 266 13.55 9.43 5.88
C TYR A 266 14.69 8.70 5.16
N ARG A 267 14.88 8.95 3.85
CA ARG A 267 15.97 8.36 3.05
C ARG A 267 17.38 8.73 3.54
N GLU A 268 17.54 9.79 4.34
CA GLU A 268 18.83 10.24 4.86
C GLU A 268 19.24 9.47 6.13
N ARG A 269 19.26 8.13 6.01
CA ARG A 269 19.60 7.18 7.08
C ARG A 269 20.80 7.64 7.93
N GLN A 270 21.88 8.07 7.27
CA GLN A 270 23.13 8.42 7.93
C GLN A 270 22.96 9.59 8.90
N ARG A 271 22.20 10.63 8.54
CA ARG A 271 21.93 11.78 9.41
C ARG A 271 21.02 11.43 10.58
N VAL A 272 20.06 10.51 10.37
CA VAL A 272 19.23 9.98 11.46
C VAL A 272 20.09 9.26 12.50
N ILE A 273 21.06 8.46 12.05
CA ILE A 273 22.01 7.77 12.95
C ILE A 273 22.92 8.79 13.66
N GLU A 274 23.40 9.83 12.96
CA GLU A 274 24.23 10.88 13.56
C GLU A 274 23.49 11.63 14.67
N PHE A 275 22.23 12.02 14.45
CA PHE A 275 21.37 12.60 15.48
C PHE A 275 21.24 11.67 16.70
N ALA A 276 21.10 10.37 16.46
CA ALA A 276 20.96 9.36 17.52
C ALA A 276 22.25 9.12 18.33
N ARG A 277 23.43 9.39 17.75
CA ARG A 277 24.75 9.19 18.39
C ARG A 277 25.17 10.35 19.27
N GLN A 278 24.83 11.57 18.86
CA GLN A 278 25.05 12.77 19.66
C GLN A 278 24.31 12.65 21.01
#